data_AF-A0A966Y3V7-F1
#
_entry.id   AF-A0A966Y3V7-F1
#
_cell.length_a   1.000
_cell.length_b   1.000
_cell.length_c   1.000
_cell.angle_alpha   90.00
_cell.angle_beta   90.00
_cell.angle_gamma   90.00
#
_symmetry.space_group_name_H-M   'P 1'
#
loop_
_entity.id
_entity.type
_entity.pdbx_description
1 polymer ?
#
loop_
_entity_poly.entity_id
_entity_poly.type
_entity_poly.pdbx_seq_one_letter_code
_entity_poly.pdbx_strand_id
1 'polypeptide(L)'
;MDILHAMEPSDRPKSSPISDGAFYFIAGLCGLAGGIAGAAFHLAVDWLLHWPAWLIARFGSGFGTILMAAAIAAAGLLAAFLLTRRFAPEAAGSGVQEIEGAMEGVRVVRWRRVLPVKFVAGVLALSSGLVAGREGPTIHIGASIAAGIAEFFRLDRDNMRGLLAAGAAAGLAAAFNAPLAAILFIVEETRKQFRYTFRSYVGVICASAASALGMGLVGGTAPPLRIAALEQPLWLLPAFVLLGVGLGGLGVVFNRCLLGALDWTADTFRRAPFVPALVVGATVGALAIVLPEAVGGGEFLIPHLVARDLPLATLALVALLRFAGTMVSYPVGVPGGIFSPMLTLATAVGLGIGMLMEMALMAGGAADVGK
;
A
#
# COMPACT_ATOMS: atom_id res chain seq x y z
N MET A 1 31.38 -4.50 -15.59
CA MET A 1 32.48 -3.77 -16.25
C MET A 1 31.79 -2.80 -17.20
N ASP A 2 31.62 -1.57 -16.73
CA ASP A 2 30.63 -0.62 -17.24
C ASP A 2 31.04 0.01 -18.56
N ILE A 3 30.21 -0.20 -19.58
CA ILE A 3 30.33 0.40 -20.93
C ILE A 3 30.30 1.95 -20.85
N LEU A 4 29.84 2.52 -19.73
CA LEU A 4 29.76 3.97 -19.50
C LEU A 4 31.09 4.62 -19.07
N HIS A 5 32.06 3.84 -18.56
CA HIS A 5 33.35 4.39 -18.18
C HIS A 5 34.33 4.54 -19.35
N ALA A 6 33.97 4.03 -20.54
CA ALA A 6 34.79 4.08 -21.75
C ALA A 6 34.37 5.18 -22.76
N MET A 7 33.33 5.98 -22.48
CA MET A 7 32.87 7.03 -23.38
C MET A 7 33.48 8.38 -23.02
N GLU A 8 34.02 9.09 -24.00
CA GLU A 8 34.45 10.48 -23.83
C GLU A 8 33.26 11.39 -23.43
N PRO A 9 33.48 12.46 -22.66
CA PRO A 9 32.43 13.40 -22.25
C PRO A 9 31.60 13.96 -23.43
N SER A 10 32.21 14.03 -24.61
CA SER A 10 31.65 14.48 -25.89
C SER A 10 30.61 13.50 -26.51
N ASP A 11 30.68 12.22 -26.17
CA ASP A 11 29.83 11.15 -26.74
C ASP A 11 28.60 10.82 -25.89
N ARG A 12 28.44 11.49 -24.74
CA ARG A 12 27.23 11.36 -23.92
C ARG A 12 26.07 12.01 -24.69
N PRO A 13 24.89 11.34 -24.82
CA PRO A 13 23.75 11.93 -25.50
C PRO A 13 23.42 13.28 -24.86
N LYS A 14 23.48 14.35 -25.66
CA LYS A 14 23.18 15.72 -25.24
C LYS A 14 21.78 15.73 -24.63
N SER A 15 21.69 16.05 -23.33
CA SER A 15 20.42 16.29 -22.63
C SER A 15 19.63 17.31 -23.44
N SER A 16 18.44 16.97 -23.93
CA SER A 16 17.49 17.99 -24.38
C SER A 16 16.92 18.61 -23.12
N PRO A 17 17.34 19.81 -22.69
CA PRO A 17 16.87 20.34 -21.43
C PRO A 17 15.47 20.89 -21.71
N ILE A 18 14.44 20.07 -21.50
CA ILE A 18 13.09 20.61 -21.36
C ILE A 18 13.14 21.63 -20.21
N SER A 19 12.44 22.76 -20.39
CA SER A 19 12.39 23.78 -19.35
C SER A 19 11.78 23.22 -18.07
N ASP A 20 12.10 23.83 -16.93
CA ASP A 20 11.51 23.48 -15.64
C ASP A 20 9.98 23.54 -15.69
N GLY A 21 9.41 24.58 -16.33
CA GLY A 21 7.97 24.71 -16.52
C GLY A 21 7.35 23.55 -17.32
N ALA A 22 8.02 23.10 -18.38
CA ALA A 22 7.57 21.92 -19.15
C ALA A 22 7.62 20.65 -18.28
N PHE A 23 8.66 20.48 -17.47
CA PHE A 23 8.77 19.36 -16.55
C PHE A 23 7.66 19.37 -15.50
N TYR A 24 7.35 20.52 -14.88
CA TYR A 24 6.27 20.66 -13.90
C TYR A 24 4.90 20.36 -14.52
N PHE A 25 4.67 20.82 -15.75
CA PHE A 25 3.46 20.52 -16.48
C PHE A 25 3.31 19.01 -16.74
N ILE A 26 4.37 18.36 -17.25
CA ILE A 26 4.39 16.91 -17.48
C ILE A 26 4.20 16.14 -16.17
N ALA A 27 4.81 16.58 -15.07
CA ALA A 27 4.61 15.98 -13.75
C ALA A 27 3.14 16.13 -13.30
N GLY A 28 2.52 17.28 -13.53
CA GLY A 28 1.08 17.49 -13.31
C GLY A 28 0.21 16.53 -14.13
N LEU A 29 0.54 16.29 -15.41
CA LEU A 29 -0.15 15.29 -16.23
C LEU A 29 0.00 13.87 -15.67
N CYS A 30 1.20 13.50 -15.22
CA CYS A 30 1.43 12.22 -14.54
C CYS A 30 0.58 12.12 -13.27
N GLY A 31 0.50 13.23 -12.51
CA GLY A 31 -0.34 13.36 -11.33
C GLY A 31 -1.80 13.11 -11.62
N LEU A 32 -2.38 13.85 -12.56
CA LEU A 32 -3.79 13.74 -12.95
C LEU A 32 -4.14 12.32 -13.42
N ALA A 33 -3.31 11.76 -14.32
CA ALA A 33 -3.52 10.40 -14.83
C ALA A 33 -3.35 9.34 -13.72
N GLY A 34 -2.35 9.51 -12.84
CA GLY A 34 -2.13 8.66 -11.67
C GLY A 34 -3.30 8.70 -10.68
N GLY A 35 -3.86 9.88 -10.43
CA GLY A 35 -5.05 10.08 -9.59
C GLY A 35 -6.28 9.39 -10.17
N ILE A 36 -6.55 9.57 -11.46
CA ILE A 36 -7.66 8.89 -12.16
C ILE A 36 -7.50 7.37 -12.12
N ALA A 37 -6.30 6.86 -12.41
CA ALA A 37 -6.03 5.43 -12.39
C ALA A 37 -6.13 4.84 -10.97
N GLY A 38 -5.63 5.56 -9.96
CA GLY A 38 -5.76 5.19 -8.55
C GLY A 38 -7.21 5.15 -8.10
N ALA A 39 -8.01 6.17 -8.44
CA ALA A 39 -9.44 6.20 -8.18
C ALA A 39 -10.17 5.02 -8.83
N ALA A 40 -9.90 4.75 -10.11
CA ALA A 40 -10.49 3.62 -10.82
C ALA A 40 -10.10 2.28 -10.19
N PHE A 41 -8.85 2.13 -9.74
CA PHE A 41 -8.38 0.95 -9.03
C PHE A 41 -9.13 0.77 -7.70
N HIS A 42 -9.30 1.85 -6.93
CA HIS A 42 -10.05 1.84 -5.68
C HIS A 42 -11.50 1.43 -5.89
N LEU A 43 -12.20 2.08 -6.82
CA LEU A 43 -13.60 1.78 -7.13
C LEU A 43 -13.78 0.32 -7.59
N ALA A 44 -12.85 -0.21 -8.39
CA ALA A 44 -12.89 -1.60 -8.81
C ALA A 44 -12.72 -2.57 -7.63
N VAL A 45 -11.76 -2.31 -6.74
CA VAL A 45 -11.55 -3.12 -5.54
C VAL A 45 -12.76 -3.04 -4.60
N ASP A 46 -13.25 -1.83 -4.31
CA ASP A 46 -14.39 -1.60 -3.43
C ASP A 46 -15.65 -2.27 -3.95
N TRP A 47 -15.94 -2.13 -5.24
CA TRP A 47 -17.11 -2.75 -5.85
C TRP A 47 -17.07 -4.27 -5.71
N LEU A 48 -15.92 -4.88 -5.98
CA LEU A 48 -15.78 -6.33 -5.91
C LEU A 48 -15.78 -6.85 -4.47
N LEU A 49 -15.28 -6.12 -3.48
CA LEU A 49 -15.22 -6.55 -2.07
C LEU A 49 -16.59 -6.86 -1.42
N HIS A 50 -17.71 -6.51 -2.06
CA HIS A 50 -19.06 -6.81 -1.56
C HIS A 50 -19.51 -8.27 -1.79
N TRP A 51 -18.73 -9.07 -2.51
CA TRP A 51 -19.08 -10.46 -2.84
C TRP A 51 -19.37 -11.37 -1.62
N PRO A 52 -18.69 -11.26 -0.45
CA PRO A 52 -19.00 -12.12 0.71
C PRO A 52 -20.38 -11.80 1.28
N ALA A 53 -20.71 -10.50 1.40
CA ALA A 53 -22.02 -10.06 1.88
C ALA A 53 -23.15 -10.51 0.92
N TRP A 54 -22.90 -10.44 -0.39
CA TRP A 54 -23.82 -10.96 -1.40
C TRP A 54 -24.06 -12.48 -1.26
N LEU A 55 -23.00 -13.26 -1.04
CA LEU A 55 -23.12 -14.70 -0.80
C LEU A 55 -23.94 -15.01 0.45
N ILE A 56 -23.67 -14.31 1.56
CA ILE A 56 -24.42 -14.47 2.81
C ILE A 56 -25.89 -14.14 2.60
N ALA A 57 -26.20 -13.05 1.90
CA ALA A 57 -27.58 -12.67 1.61
C ALA A 57 -28.32 -13.71 0.75
N ARG A 58 -27.62 -14.40 -0.16
CA ARG A 58 -28.23 -15.35 -1.10
C ARG A 58 -28.35 -16.78 -0.55
N PHE A 59 -27.35 -17.23 0.21
CA PHE A 59 -27.18 -18.63 0.62
C PHE A 59 -27.09 -18.82 2.14
N GLY A 60 -27.14 -17.74 2.93
CA GLY A 60 -26.91 -17.75 4.38
C GLY A 60 -25.43 -17.86 4.75
N SER A 61 -25.12 -17.96 6.03
CA SER A 61 -23.75 -18.07 6.57
C SER A 61 -23.34 -19.52 6.90
N GLY A 62 -24.01 -20.52 6.32
CA GLY A 62 -23.74 -21.93 6.58
C GLY A 62 -22.43 -22.43 5.95
N PHE A 63 -22.06 -23.68 6.27
CA PHE A 63 -20.84 -24.31 5.79
C PHE A 63 -20.68 -24.32 4.26
N GLY A 64 -21.78 -24.48 3.52
CA GLY A 64 -21.77 -24.41 2.05
C GLY A 64 -21.29 -23.04 1.53
N THR A 65 -21.75 -21.95 2.12
CA THR A 65 -21.33 -20.59 1.77
C THR A 65 -19.85 -20.36 2.09
N ILE A 66 -19.36 -20.90 3.20
CA ILE A 66 -17.93 -20.82 3.58
C ILE A 66 -17.06 -21.52 2.53
N LEU A 67 -17.44 -22.72 2.07
CA LEU A 67 -16.72 -23.43 1.02
C LEU A 67 -16.77 -22.70 -0.33
N MET A 68 -17.92 -22.12 -0.69
CA MET A 68 -18.04 -21.31 -1.91
C MET A 68 -17.14 -20.08 -1.85
N ALA A 69 -17.11 -19.40 -0.71
CA ALA A 69 -16.28 -18.22 -0.49
C ALA A 69 -14.79 -18.56 -0.56
N ALA A 70 -14.38 -19.66 0.08
CA ALA A 70 -13.03 -20.19 -0.02
C ALA A 70 -12.64 -20.50 -1.48
N ALA A 71 -13.51 -21.16 -2.24
CA ALA A 71 -13.26 -21.49 -3.64
C ALA A 71 -13.13 -20.24 -4.54
N ILE A 72 -14.01 -19.25 -4.35
CA ILE A 72 -13.99 -17.99 -5.11
C ILE A 72 -12.70 -17.21 -4.84
N ALA A 73 -12.34 -17.02 -3.57
CA ALA A 73 -11.12 -16.30 -3.19
C ALA A 73 -9.85 -17.05 -3.61
N ALA A 74 -9.82 -18.38 -3.51
CA ALA A 74 -8.72 -19.20 -4.01
C ALA A 74 -8.54 -19.06 -5.53
N ALA A 75 -9.64 -19.07 -6.29
CA ALA A 75 -9.61 -18.88 -7.74
C ALA A 75 -9.14 -17.47 -8.12
N GLY A 76 -9.64 -16.43 -7.43
CA GLY A 76 -9.23 -15.04 -7.64
C GLY A 76 -7.74 -14.81 -7.35
N LEU A 77 -7.25 -15.33 -6.22
CA LEU A 77 -5.86 -15.18 -5.83
C LEU A 77 -4.91 -16.01 -6.72
N LEU A 78 -5.33 -17.21 -7.15
CA LEU A 78 -4.61 -18.00 -8.14
C LEU A 78 -4.53 -17.27 -9.48
N ALA A 79 -5.63 -16.68 -9.95
CA ALA A 79 -5.65 -15.92 -11.20
C ALA A 79 -4.70 -14.70 -11.11
N ALA A 80 -4.74 -13.95 -10.01
CA ALA A 80 -3.80 -12.86 -9.76
C ALA A 80 -2.35 -13.35 -9.81
N PHE A 81 -2.04 -14.45 -9.13
CA PHE A 81 -0.70 -15.05 -9.09
C PHE A 81 -0.23 -15.47 -10.48
N LEU A 82 -1.08 -16.16 -11.26
CA LEU A 82 -0.74 -16.60 -12.61
C LEU A 82 -0.52 -15.43 -13.56
N LEU A 83 -1.36 -14.39 -13.49
CA LEU A 83 -1.19 -13.17 -14.29
C LEU A 83 0.13 -12.47 -13.98
N THR A 84 0.42 -12.26 -12.69
CA THR A 84 1.68 -11.65 -12.25
C THR A 84 2.88 -12.47 -12.68
N ARG A 85 2.91 -13.77 -12.36
CA ARG A 85 4.04 -14.64 -12.68
C ARG A 85 4.28 -14.81 -14.17
N ARG A 86 3.23 -14.81 -15.00
CA ARG A 86 3.34 -15.07 -16.44
C ARG A 86 3.74 -13.83 -17.25
N PHE A 87 3.21 -12.65 -16.87
CA PHE A 87 3.27 -11.46 -17.72
C PHE A 87 4.16 -10.33 -17.16
N ALA A 88 4.19 -10.14 -15.84
CA ALA A 88 5.02 -9.13 -15.19
C ALA A 88 5.41 -9.56 -13.77
N PRO A 89 6.44 -10.42 -13.60
CA PRO A 89 6.89 -10.86 -12.28
C PRO A 89 7.27 -9.70 -11.34
N GLU A 90 7.78 -8.60 -11.90
CA GLU A 90 8.07 -7.35 -11.16
C GLU A 90 6.82 -6.69 -10.57
N ALA A 91 5.62 -7.08 -10.99
CA ALA A 91 4.37 -6.58 -10.42
C ALA A 91 4.01 -7.28 -9.09
N ALA A 92 4.77 -8.28 -8.63
CA ALA A 92 4.55 -8.94 -7.34
C ALA A 92 4.79 -7.99 -6.15
N GLY A 93 4.13 -8.27 -5.04
CA GLY A 93 4.29 -7.53 -3.78
C GLY A 93 3.91 -6.05 -3.89
N SER A 94 4.60 -5.22 -3.12
CA SER A 94 4.30 -3.78 -3.05
C SER A 94 4.58 -3.10 -4.38
N GLY A 95 5.82 -3.18 -4.87
CA GLY A 95 6.27 -2.46 -6.07
C GLY A 95 7.05 -1.19 -5.74
N VAL A 96 6.99 -0.69 -4.51
CA VAL A 96 7.85 0.41 -4.03
C VAL A 96 9.33 0.13 -4.29
N GLN A 97 9.78 -1.08 -3.97
CA GLN A 97 11.17 -1.51 -4.19
C GLN A 97 11.56 -1.56 -5.67
N GLU A 98 10.60 -1.80 -6.57
CA GLU A 98 10.84 -1.75 -8.02
C GLU A 98 11.07 -0.32 -8.49
N ILE A 99 10.30 0.61 -7.92
CA ILE A 99 10.39 2.04 -8.25
C ILE A 99 11.66 2.64 -7.68
N GLU A 100 11.99 2.35 -6.42
CA GLU A 100 13.27 2.73 -5.80
C GLU A 100 14.45 2.25 -6.62
N GLY A 101 14.46 0.95 -6.99
CA GLY A 101 15.50 0.40 -7.84
C GLY A 101 15.55 1.04 -9.23
N ALA A 102 14.41 1.48 -9.79
CA ALA A 102 14.39 2.19 -11.06
C ALA A 102 14.91 3.63 -10.95
N MET A 103 14.67 4.29 -9.82
CA MET A 103 15.21 5.61 -9.52
C MET A 103 16.73 5.56 -9.34
N GLU A 104 17.25 4.50 -8.71
CA GLU A 104 18.69 4.22 -8.64
C GLU A 104 19.29 3.78 -9.99
N GLY A 105 18.47 3.28 -10.90
CA GLY A 105 18.90 2.75 -12.20
C GLY A 105 19.37 1.30 -12.17
N VAL A 106 19.09 0.56 -11.10
CA VAL A 106 19.35 -0.89 -10.99
C VAL A 106 18.15 -1.73 -11.47
N ARG A 107 16.98 -1.11 -11.66
CA ARG A 107 15.78 -1.73 -12.22
C ARG A 107 15.18 -0.89 -13.35
N VAL A 108 14.23 -1.48 -14.09
CA VAL A 108 13.56 -0.83 -15.22
C VAL A 108 12.06 -1.01 -15.11
N VAL A 109 11.31 0.10 -15.16
CA VAL A 109 9.84 0.09 -15.14
C VAL A 109 9.31 -0.24 -16.55
N ARG A 110 8.92 -1.49 -16.77
CA ARG A 110 8.33 -1.95 -18.03
C ARG A 110 6.83 -1.65 -18.07
N TRP A 111 6.48 -0.36 -18.07
CA TRP A 111 5.11 0.12 -17.87
C TRP A 111 4.06 -0.59 -18.75
N ARG A 112 4.37 -0.91 -20.00
CA ARG A 112 3.45 -1.63 -20.92
C ARG A 112 2.98 -2.99 -20.38
N ARG A 113 3.84 -3.68 -19.63
CA ARG A 113 3.53 -4.97 -18.99
C ARG A 113 3.02 -4.77 -17.58
N VAL A 114 3.71 -3.92 -16.82
CA VAL A 114 3.43 -3.69 -15.40
C VAL A 114 2.07 -3.04 -15.19
N LEU A 115 1.75 -1.97 -15.90
CA LEU A 115 0.53 -1.19 -15.68
C LEU A 115 -0.74 -2.06 -15.77
N PRO A 116 -0.99 -2.82 -16.87
CA PRO A 116 -2.18 -3.66 -16.94
C PRO A 116 -2.15 -4.82 -15.95
N VAL A 117 -0.99 -5.46 -15.73
CA VAL A 117 -0.89 -6.60 -14.81
C VAL A 117 -1.07 -6.17 -13.36
N LYS A 118 -0.41 -5.10 -12.91
CA LYS A 118 -0.50 -4.57 -11.55
C LYS A 118 -1.93 -4.12 -11.24
N PHE A 119 -2.62 -3.50 -12.21
CA PHE A 119 -4.01 -3.13 -12.08
C PHE A 119 -4.92 -4.37 -11.97
N VAL A 120 -4.92 -5.25 -12.98
CA VAL A 120 -5.87 -6.39 -13.01
C VAL A 120 -5.58 -7.40 -11.90
N ALA A 121 -4.33 -7.84 -11.77
CA ALA A 121 -3.97 -8.81 -10.73
C ALA A 121 -4.06 -8.20 -9.32
N GLY A 122 -3.83 -6.88 -9.17
CA GLY A 122 -4.06 -6.19 -7.90
C GLY A 122 -5.53 -6.13 -7.51
N VAL A 123 -6.42 -5.82 -8.46
CA VAL A 123 -7.88 -5.86 -8.23
C VAL A 123 -8.29 -7.26 -7.77
N LEU A 124 -7.90 -8.31 -8.50
CA LEU A 124 -8.23 -9.70 -8.16
C LEU A 124 -7.66 -10.13 -6.79
N ALA A 125 -6.41 -9.77 -6.50
CA ALA A 125 -5.76 -10.13 -5.24
C ALA A 125 -6.45 -9.46 -4.05
N LEU A 126 -6.65 -8.13 -4.11
CA LEU A 126 -7.24 -7.37 -3.01
C LEU A 126 -8.72 -7.70 -2.84
N SER A 127 -9.48 -7.85 -3.93
CA SER A 127 -10.90 -8.21 -3.86
C SER A 127 -11.14 -9.64 -3.38
N SER A 128 -10.15 -10.52 -3.42
CA SER A 128 -10.24 -11.87 -2.84
C SER A 128 -10.25 -11.86 -1.30
N GLY A 129 -10.05 -10.69 -0.66
CA GLY A 129 -9.97 -10.55 0.79
C GLY A 129 -8.55 -10.70 1.34
N LEU A 130 -7.53 -10.66 0.47
CA LEU A 130 -6.13 -10.73 0.90
C LEU A 130 -5.82 -9.64 1.93
N VAL A 131 -5.04 -9.98 2.97
CA VAL A 131 -4.58 -9.00 3.95
C VAL A 131 -3.43 -8.19 3.35
N ALA A 132 -3.81 -7.20 2.53
CA ALA A 132 -2.92 -6.32 1.81
C ALA A 132 -3.60 -4.98 1.53
N GLY A 133 -2.81 -3.94 1.27
CA GLY A 133 -3.24 -2.59 0.96
C GLY A 133 -3.15 -2.24 -0.52
N ARG A 134 -3.87 -1.18 -0.91
CA ARG A 134 -3.92 -0.65 -2.28
C ARG A 134 -2.69 0.17 -2.64
N GLU A 135 -2.04 0.74 -1.62
CA GLU A 135 -0.90 1.66 -1.71
C GLU A 135 0.25 1.18 -2.60
N GLY A 136 0.70 -0.06 -2.42
CA GLY A 136 1.78 -0.62 -3.23
C GLY A 136 1.42 -0.65 -4.71
N PRO A 137 0.29 -1.31 -5.08
CA PRO A 137 -0.25 -1.26 -6.43
C PRO A 137 -0.39 0.15 -7.01
N THR A 138 -1.00 1.11 -6.31
CA THR A 138 -1.22 2.47 -6.82
C THR A 138 0.07 3.23 -7.03
N ILE A 139 1.06 3.11 -6.12
CA ILE A 139 2.40 3.68 -6.31
C ILE A 139 3.05 3.15 -7.59
N HIS A 140 3.02 1.82 -7.79
CA HIS A 140 3.63 1.19 -8.96
C HIS A 140 2.87 1.54 -10.26
N ILE A 141 1.54 1.64 -10.20
CA ILE A 141 0.69 2.10 -11.31
C ILE A 141 1.03 3.55 -11.67
N GLY A 142 1.09 4.46 -10.70
CA GLY A 142 1.41 5.86 -10.91
C GLY A 142 2.81 6.06 -11.51
N ALA A 143 3.81 5.35 -10.99
CA ALA A 143 5.15 5.36 -11.57
C ALA A 143 5.20 4.75 -12.98
N SER A 144 4.41 3.72 -13.26
CA SER A 144 4.29 3.14 -14.61
C SER A 144 3.67 4.12 -15.60
N ILE A 145 2.64 4.86 -15.20
CA ILE A 145 2.04 5.93 -16.01
C ILE A 145 3.08 7.01 -16.31
N ALA A 146 3.82 7.45 -15.29
CA ALA A 146 4.88 8.43 -15.47
C ALA A 146 6.00 7.93 -16.42
N ALA A 147 6.37 6.66 -16.35
CA ALA A 147 7.32 6.05 -17.28
C ALA A 147 6.81 6.08 -18.73
N GLY A 148 5.53 5.76 -18.95
CA GLY A 148 4.91 5.84 -20.28
C GLY A 148 4.83 7.26 -20.83
N ILE A 149 4.51 8.24 -19.98
CA ILE A 149 4.48 9.66 -20.35
C ILE A 149 5.90 10.15 -20.67
N ALA A 150 6.90 9.79 -19.85
CA ALA A 150 8.29 10.16 -20.08
C ALA A 150 8.85 9.55 -21.39
N GLU A 151 8.47 8.31 -21.72
CA GLU A 151 8.78 7.68 -23.02
C GLU A 151 8.14 8.44 -24.18
N PHE A 152 6.86 8.84 -24.04
CA PHE A 152 6.13 9.60 -25.07
C PHE A 152 6.80 10.97 -25.35
N PHE A 153 7.20 11.69 -24.31
CA PHE A 153 7.92 12.96 -24.44
C PHE A 153 9.42 12.80 -24.72
N ARG A 154 9.93 11.57 -24.85
CA ARG A 154 11.34 11.23 -25.13
C ARG A 154 12.32 11.88 -24.15
N LEU A 155 11.98 11.85 -22.87
CA LEU A 155 12.77 12.50 -21.83
C LEU A 155 14.07 11.74 -21.54
N ASP A 156 15.10 12.48 -21.15
CA ASP A 156 16.37 11.89 -20.70
C ASP A 156 16.20 11.13 -19.38
N ARG A 157 17.25 10.40 -18.98
CA ARG A 157 17.21 9.54 -17.78
C ARG A 157 16.99 10.33 -16.50
N ASP A 158 17.52 11.55 -16.40
CA ASP A 158 17.43 12.35 -15.18
C ASP A 158 16.01 12.89 -15.00
N ASN A 159 15.38 13.39 -16.07
CA ASN A 159 13.98 13.80 -16.05
C ASN A 159 13.04 12.61 -15.86
N MET A 160 13.33 11.46 -16.49
CA MET A 160 12.58 10.21 -16.28
C MET A 160 12.57 9.83 -14.79
N ARG A 161 13.73 9.84 -14.12
CA ARG A 161 13.82 9.52 -12.67
C ARG A 161 13.02 10.49 -11.82
N GLY A 162 13.08 11.79 -12.12
CA GLY A 162 12.25 12.80 -11.47
C GLY A 162 10.75 12.56 -11.64
N LEU A 163 10.33 12.14 -12.84
CA LEU A 163 8.93 11.79 -13.10
C LEU A 163 8.51 10.46 -12.49
N LEU A 164 9.39 9.48 -12.37
CA LEU A 164 9.10 8.24 -11.63
C LEU A 164 8.77 8.57 -10.17
N ALA A 165 9.55 9.45 -9.53
CA ALA A 165 9.27 9.97 -8.19
C ALA A 165 7.90 10.65 -8.13
N ALA A 166 7.63 11.53 -9.10
CA ALA A 166 6.38 12.28 -9.17
C ALA A 166 5.15 11.37 -9.39
N GLY A 167 5.27 10.35 -10.25
CA GLY A 167 4.23 9.35 -10.50
C GLY A 167 4.01 8.43 -9.29
N ALA A 168 5.07 8.02 -8.60
CA ALA A 168 4.98 7.29 -7.35
C ALA A 168 4.25 8.10 -6.26
N ALA A 169 4.61 9.38 -6.11
CA ALA A 169 3.92 10.32 -5.23
C ALA A 169 2.44 10.43 -5.60
N ALA A 170 2.13 10.58 -6.89
CA ALA A 170 0.76 10.65 -7.38
C ALA A 170 -0.04 9.40 -7.02
N GLY A 171 0.54 8.21 -7.17
CA GLY A 171 -0.09 6.95 -6.82
C GLY A 171 -0.38 6.81 -5.32
N LEU A 172 0.57 7.21 -4.46
CA LEU A 172 0.38 7.25 -3.01
C LEU A 172 -0.66 8.30 -2.60
N ALA A 173 -0.61 9.49 -3.22
CA ALA A 173 -1.60 10.55 -2.99
C ALA A 173 -3.00 10.07 -3.36
N ALA A 174 -3.14 9.32 -4.45
CA ALA A 174 -4.41 8.76 -4.88
C ALA A 174 -4.96 7.76 -3.87
N ALA A 175 -4.11 6.91 -3.31
CA ALA A 175 -4.58 5.82 -2.48
C ALA A 175 -5.05 6.25 -1.09
N PHE A 176 -4.46 7.28 -0.50
CA PHE A 176 -4.96 7.87 0.75
C PHE A 176 -5.74 9.17 0.59
N ASN A 177 -5.92 9.68 -0.63
CA ASN A 177 -6.37 11.06 -0.86
C ASN A 177 -5.56 12.08 -0.02
N ALA A 178 -4.24 11.86 0.05
CA ALA A 178 -3.34 12.56 0.99
C ALA A 178 -2.07 13.11 0.28
N PRO A 179 -2.19 14.22 -0.49
CA PRO A 179 -1.07 14.77 -1.26
C PRO A 179 0.16 15.13 -0.41
N LEU A 180 -0.04 15.71 0.77
CA LEU A 180 1.06 16.11 1.66
C LEU A 180 1.85 14.91 2.19
N ALA A 181 1.13 13.85 2.59
CA ALA A 181 1.76 12.61 3.04
C ALA A 181 2.57 11.96 1.91
N ALA A 182 2.05 12.00 0.68
CA ALA A 182 2.75 11.47 -0.48
C ALA A 182 4.03 12.25 -0.83
N ILE A 183 3.99 13.58 -0.73
CA ILE A 183 5.18 14.43 -0.89
C ILE A 183 6.22 14.04 0.17
N LEU A 184 5.84 14.00 1.44
CA LEU A 184 6.76 13.65 2.53
C LEU A 184 7.36 12.25 2.36
N PHE A 185 6.54 11.26 2.01
CA PHE A 185 6.99 9.90 1.78
C PHE A 185 8.07 9.83 0.70
N ILE A 186 7.88 10.47 -0.44
CA ILE A 186 8.89 10.47 -1.50
C ILE A 186 10.17 11.20 -1.06
N VAL A 187 10.05 12.24 -0.24
CA VAL A 187 11.21 13.01 0.26
C VAL A 187 12.01 12.26 1.34
N GLU A 188 11.33 11.47 2.15
CA GLU A 188 11.93 10.75 3.28
C GLU A 188 12.40 9.35 2.88
N GLU A 189 11.53 8.54 2.27
CA GLU A 189 11.77 7.14 1.97
C GLU A 189 12.72 6.96 0.79
N THR A 190 12.53 7.73 -0.29
CA THR A 190 13.36 7.61 -1.50
C THR A 190 14.64 8.46 -1.45
N ARG A 191 15.03 8.93 -0.25
CA ARG A 191 16.11 9.92 -0.04
C ARG A 191 17.45 9.53 -0.69
N LYS A 192 17.80 8.26 -0.61
CA LYS A 192 19.13 7.76 -1.05
C LYS A 192 19.13 7.41 -2.54
N GLN A 193 17.96 7.07 -3.05
CA GLN A 193 17.69 6.53 -4.38
C GLN A 193 17.58 7.63 -5.43
N PHE A 194 17.44 8.88 -4.99
CA PHE A 194 17.07 10.01 -5.81
C PHE A 194 18.08 11.17 -5.72
N ARG A 195 18.46 11.76 -6.88
CA ARG A 195 19.19 13.04 -6.89
C ARG A 195 18.21 14.18 -6.66
N TYR A 196 18.02 14.54 -5.39
CA TYR A 196 17.15 15.63 -4.98
C TYR A 196 17.60 16.97 -5.57
N THR A 197 16.94 17.38 -6.65
CA THR A 197 17.01 18.74 -7.19
C THR A 197 15.73 19.48 -6.87
N PHE A 198 15.81 20.81 -6.75
CA PHE A 198 14.64 21.67 -6.54
C PHE A 198 13.53 21.40 -7.56
N ARG A 199 13.92 21.22 -8.83
CA ARG A 199 13.02 20.87 -9.93
C ARG A 199 12.21 19.61 -9.64
N SER A 200 12.84 18.55 -9.17
CA SER A 200 12.14 17.30 -8.91
C SER A 200 11.18 17.38 -7.72
N TYR A 201 11.53 18.15 -6.67
CA TYR A 201 10.61 18.43 -5.56
C TYR A 201 9.35 19.13 -6.04
N VAL A 202 9.50 20.20 -6.84
CA VAL A 202 8.35 20.91 -7.40
C VAL A 202 7.52 19.99 -8.30
N GLY A 203 8.16 19.12 -9.10
CA GLY A 203 7.47 18.10 -9.88
C GLY A 203 6.63 17.13 -9.03
N VAL A 204 7.18 16.64 -7.92
CA VAL A 204 6.46 15.78 -6.95
C VAL A 204 5.27 16.50 -6.34
N ILE A 205 5.41 17.78 -5.99
CA ILE A 205 4.32 18.62 -5.48
C ILE A 205 3.22 18.78 -6.54
N CYS A 206 3.60 19.15 -7.77
CA CYS A 206 2.66 19.29 -8.89
C CYS A 206 1.90 17.99 -9.15
N ALA A 207 2.59 16.86 -9.19
CA ALA A 207 1.98 15.56 -9.42
C ALA A 207 1.04 15.14 -8.27
N SER A 208 1.44 15.36 -7.02
CA SER A 208 0.61 15.01 -5.85
C SER A 208 -0.65 15.87 -5.78
N ALA A 209 -0.54 17.18 -6.05
CA ALA A 209 -1.69 18.08 -6.12
C ALA A 209 -2.63 17.70 -7.28
N ALA A 210 -2.09 17.43 -8.47
CA ALA A 210 -2.88 17.01 -9.62
C ALA A 210 -3.53 15.62 -9.42
N SER A 211 -2.90 14.75 -8.64
CA SER A 211 -3.49 13.45 -8.27
C SER A 211 -4.76 13.62 -7.43
N ALA A 212 -4.78 14.55 -6.47
CA ALA A 212 -6.00 14.87 -5.73
C ALA A 212 -7.12 15.40 -6.65
N LEU A 213 -6.77 16.19 -7.68
CA LEU A 213 -7.75 16.61 -8.68
C LEU A 213 -8.30 15.39 -9.45
N GLY A 214 -7.42 14.49 -9.90
CA GLY A 214 -7.80 13.26 -10.59
C GLY A 214 -8.69 12.34 -9.73
N MET A 215 -8.38 12.22 -8.44
CA MET A 215 -9.24 11.53 -7.47
C MET A 215 -10.59 12.20 -7.34
N GLY A 216 -10.63 13.53 -7.19
CA GLY A 216 -11.87 14.29 -7.06
C GLY A 216 -12.82 14.14 -8.24
N LEU A 217 -12.28 13.98 -9.47
CA LEU A 217 -13.08 13.79 -10.68
C LEU A 217 -13.76 12.41 -10.78
N VAL A 218 -13.21 11.39 -10.12
CA VAL A 218 -13.65 9.98 -10.31
C VAL A 218 -14.09 9.34 -8.99
N GLY A 219 -13.25 9.38 -7.97
CA GLY A 219 -13.49 8.78 -6.65
C GLY A 219 -14.12 9.72 -5.62
N GLY A 220 -14.21 11.01 -5.92
CA GLY A 220 -14.70 12.04 -5.00
C GLY A 220 -13.63 12.58 -4.05
N THR A 221 -14.03 13.43 -3.11
CA THR A 221 -13.12 14.20 -2.23
C THR A 221 -13.16 13.78 -0.77
N ALA A 222 -14.00 12.80 -0.40
CA ALA A 222 -14.10 12.35 0.97
C ALA A 222 -12.79 11.70 1.45
N PRO A 223 -12.36 11.94 2.69
CA PRO A 223 -11.20 11.26 3.24
C PRO A 223 -11.51 9.76 3.41
N PRO A 224 -10.60 8.85 2.99
CA PRO A 224 -10.79 7.41 3.12
C PRO A 224 -10.94 6.95 4.59
N LEU A 225 -10.26 7.65 5.50
CA LEU A 225 -10.31 7.42 6.94
C LEU A 225 -10.80 8.68 7.64
N ARG A 226 -12.08 8.70 8.03
CA ARG A 226 -12.66 9.81 8.79
C ARG A 226 -12.70 9.45 10.27
N ILE A 227 -11.70 9.93 11.02
CA ILE A 227 -11.57 9.73 12.46
C ILE A 227 -11.58 11.11 13.13
N ALA A 228 -12.34 11.26 14.21
CA ALA A 228 -12.32 12.47 15.01
C ALA A 228 -11.02 12.51 15.84
N ALA A 229 -10.27 13.59 15.73
CA ALA A 229 -9.13 13.85 16.62
C ALA A 229 -9.63 14.61 17.85
N LEU A 230 -9.28 14.11 19.04
CA LEU A 230 -9.51 14.80 20.30
C LEU A 230 -8.23 15.52 20.70
N GLU A 231 -8.36 16.75 21.19
CA GLU A 231 -7.23 17.45 21.81
C GLU A 231 -6.74 16.65 23.02
N GLN A 232 -5.43 16.43 23.09
CA GLN A 232 -4.79 15.68 24.17
C GLN A 232 -3.96 16.64 25.02
N PRO A 233 -4.03 16.55 26.36
CA PRO A 233 -3.26 17.41 27.23
C PRO A 233 -1.76 17.11 27.13
N LEU A 234 -0.92 18.14 27.22
CA LEU A 234 0.53 18.04 27.03
C LEU A 234 1.23 17.11 28.04
N TRP A 235 0.64 16.88 29.20
CA TRP A 235 1.21 15.98 30.21
C TRP A 235 1.19 14.50 29.78
N LEU A 236 0.41 14.15 28.74
CA LEU A 236 0.45 12.81 28.13
C LEU A 236 1.64 12.61 27.18
N LEU A 237 2.45 13.62 26.87
CA LEU A 237 3.60 13.45 25.96
C LEU A 237 4.54 12.27 26.32
N PRO A 238 4.91 12.03 27.60
CA PRO A 238 5.71 10.86 27.97
C PRO A 238 5.05 9.52 27.61
N ALA A 239 3.72 9.44 27.65
CA ALA A 239 2.96 8.27 27.21
C ALA A 239 3.23 7.94 25.74
N PHE A 240 3.19 8.96 24.88
CA PHE A 240 3.44 8.81 23.45
C PHE A 240 4.88 8.39 23.15
N VAL A 241 5.85 8.81 23.99
CA VAL A 241 7.24 8.32 23.89
C VAL A 241 7.31 6.82 24.19
N LEU A 242 6.67 6.35 25.26
CA LEU A 242 6.62 4.93 25.61
C LEU A 242 5.91 4.10 24.53
N LEU A 243 4.80 4.61 24.00
CA LEU A 243 4.11 4.04 22.85
C LEU A 243 5.04 3.92 21.64
N GLY A 244 5.80 4.99 21.34
CA GLY A 244 6.78 5.00 20.25
C GLY A 244 7.88 3.96 20.42
N VAL A 245 8.43 3.80 21.63
CA VAL A 245 9.41 2.74 21.93
C VAL A 245 8.80 1.35 21.73
N GLY A 246 7.56 1.13 22.21
CA GLY A 246 6.85 -0.13 22.03
C GLY A 246 6.60 -0.46 20.56
N LEU A 247 6.07 0.49 19.79
CA LEU A 247 5.86 0.34 18.34
C LEU A 247 7.17 0.13 17.58
N GLY A 248 8.26 0.81 17.99
CA GLY A 248 9.58 0.60 17.43
C GLY A 248 10.09 -0.83 17.61
N GLY A 249 9.95 -1.39 18.82
CA GLY A 249 10.27 -2.79 19.10
C GLY A 249 9.42 -3.77 18.29
N LEU A 250 8.10 -3.53 18.22
CA LEU A 250 7.18 -4.33 17.40
C LEU A 250 7.52 -4.26 15.91
N GLY A 251 7.98 -3.12 15.41
CA GLY A 251 8.43 -2.95 14.02
C GLY A 251 9.62 -3.85 13.68
N VAL A 252 10.58 -4.01 14.58
CA VAL A 252 11.72 -4.93 14.39
C VAL A 252 11.24 -6.38 14.30
N VAL A 253 10.31 -6.78 15.17
CA VAL A 253 9.72 -8.12 15.16
C VAL A 253 8.94 -8.35 13.87
N PHE A 254 8.10 -7.40 13.48
CA PHE A 254 7.31 -7.44 12.24
C PHE A 254 8.20 -7.66 11.02
N ASN A 255 9.28 -6.89 10.88
CA ASN A 255 10.21 -7.02 9.76
C ASN A 255 10.91 -8.38 9.74
N ARG A 256 11.38 -8.87 10.90
CA ARG A 256 12.01 -10.20 10.98
C ARG A 256 11.04 -11.31 10.60
N CYS A 257 9.82 -11.27 11.09
CA CYS A 257 8.78 -12.24 10.75
C CYS A 257 8.41 -12.18 9.27
N LEU A 258 8.29 -10.98 8.70
CA LEU A 258 7.93 -10.80 7.30
C LEU A 258 8.99 -11.35 6.36
N LEU A 259 10.27 -11.03 6.62
CA LEU A 259 11.39 -11.56 5.85
C LEU A 259 11.50 -13.08 6.00
N GLY A 260 11.37 -13.60 7.23
CA GLY A 260 11.35 -15.05 7.46
C GLY A 260 10.19 -15.75 6.75
N ALA A 261 9.01 -15.14 6.69
CA ALA A 261 7.86 -15.69 5.98
C ALA A 261 8.06 -15.68 4.45
N LEU A 262 8.72 -14.65 3.91
CA LEU A 262 9.12 -14.58 2.51
C LEU A 262 10.09 -15.70 2.15
N ASP A 263 11.17 -15.85 2.92
CA ASP A 263 12.20 -16.88 2.71
C ASP A 263 11.59 -18.29 2.84
N TRP A 264 10.83 -18.53 3.90
CA TRP A 264 10.16 -19.81 4.14
C TRP A 264 9.21 -20.19 3.00
N THR A 265 8.41 -19.23 2.51
CA THR A 265 7.47 -19.48 1.41
C THR A 265 8.22 -19.78 0.11
N ALA A 266 9.28 -19.03 -0.17
CA ALA A 266 10.11 -19.22 -1.36
C ALA A 266 10.79 -20.60 -1.38
N ASP A 267 11.31 -21.06 -0.25
CA ASP A 267 12.00 -22.34 -0.13
C ASP A 267 11.03 -23.53 -0.11
N THR A 268 9.99 -23.45 0.72
CA THR A 268 9.04 -24.55 0.94
C THR A 268 8.21 -24.83 -0.30
N PHE A 269 7.73 -23.79 -0.98
CA PHE A 269 6.85 -23.92 -2.14
C PHE A 269 7.57 -23.73 -3.48
N ARG A 270 8.91 -23.80 -3.50
CA ARG A 270 9.72 -23.61 -4.72
C ARG A 270 9.25 -24.44 -5.92
N ARG A 271 8.85 -25.69 -5.69
CA ARG A 271 8.37 -26.62 -6.73
C ARG A 271 6.90 -26.45 -7.09
N ALA A 272 6.10 -25.87 -6.20
CA ALA A 272 4.67 -25.67 -6.37
C ALA A 272 4.27 -24.26 -5.93
N PRO A 273 4.77 -23.21 -6.61
CA PRO A 273 4.68 -21.83 -6.12
C PRO A 273 3.26 -21.25 -6.18
N PHE A 274 2.31 -21.97 -6.80
CA PHE A 274 0.89 -21.63 -6.81
C PHE A 274 0.14 -22.08 -5.54
N VAL A 275 0.72 -22.98 -4.74
CA VAL A 275 0.08 -23.54 -3.53
C VAL A 275 -0.22 -22.44 -2.50
N PRO A 276 0.69 -21.50 -2.18
CA PRO A 276 0.37 -20.39 -1.29
C PRO A 276 -0.85 -19.60 -1.75
N ALA A 277 -0.98 -19.30 -3.05
CA ALA A 277 -2.14 -18.58 -3.58
C ALA A 277 -3.46 -19.34 -3.38
N LEU A 278 -3.46 -20.67 -3.57
CA LEU A 278 -4.64 -21.49 -3.33
C LEU A 278 -5.01 -21.57 -1.85
N VAL A 279 -4.02 -21.88 -0.99
CA VAL A 279 -4.26 -22.08 0.45
C VAL A 279 -4.65 -20.78 1.12
N VAL A 280 -3.85 -19.72 0.93
CA VAL A 280 -4.14 -18.40 1.50
C VAL A 280 -5.46 -17.88 0.95
N GLY A 281 -5.71 -18.02 -0.35
CA GLY A 281 -6.97 -17.61 -0.98
C GLY A 281 -8.17 -18.32 -0.38
N ALA A 282 -8.10 -19.64 -0.19
CA ALA A 282 -9.15 -20.41 0.46
C ALA A 282 -9.37 -19.97 1.92
N THR A 283 -8.28 -19.75 2.66
CA THR A 283 -8.34 -19.30 4.06
C THR A 283 -8.97 -17.91 4.18
N VAL A 284 -8.53 -16.92 3.39
CA VAL A 284 -9.11 -15.56 3.45
C VAL A 284 -10.55 -15.54 2.96
N GLY A 285 -10.92 -16.37 1.98
CA GLY A 285 -12.31 -16.51 1.55
C GLY A 285 -13.22 -17.08 2.64
N ALA A 286 -12.77 -18.12 3.35
CA ALA A 286 -13.50 -18.67 4.49
C ALA A 286 -13.63 -17.65 5.63
N LEU A 287 -12.52 -16.96 5.96
CA LEU A 287 -12.50 -15.92 7.00
C LEU A 287 -13.39 -14.72 6.63
N ALA A 288 -13.53 -14.38 5.35
CA ALA A 288 -14.44 -13.32 4.91
C ALA A 288 -15.91 -13.57 5.28
N ILE A 289 -16.31 -14.83 5.52
CA ILE A 289 -17.65 -15.19 5.97
C ILE A 289 -17.72 -15.33 7.50
N VAL A 290 -16.70 -15.94 8.11
CA VAL A 290 -16.71 -16.30 9.54
C VAL A 290 -16.26 -15.14 10.44
N LEU A 291 -15.23 -14.42 10.02
CA LEU A 291 -14.59 -13.36 10.79
C LEU A 291 -14.06 -12.26 9.85
N PRO A 292 -14.96 -11.41 9.30
CA PRO A 292 -14.62 -10.40 8.29
C PRO A 292 -13.52 -9.42 8.71
N GLU A 293 -13.38 -9.16 10.01
CA GLU A 293 -12.36 -8.29 10.59
C GLU A 293 -10.93 -8.82 10.44
N ALA A 294 -10.77 -10.13 10.15
CA ALA A 294 -9.45 -10.73 9.94
C ALA A 294 -8.86 -10.42 8.56
N VAL A 295 -9.69 -10.09 7.57
CA VAL A 295 -9.33 -10.04 6.14
C VAL A 295 -9.29 -8.63 5.55
N GLY A 296 -8.79 -8.50 4.33
CA GLY A 296 -8.76 -7.22 3.58
C GLY A 296 -7.73 -6.19 4.04
N GLY A 297 -7.79 -4.99 3.48
CA GLY A 297 -6.83 -3.90 3.75
C GLY A 297 -7.00 -3.22 5.11
N GLY A 298 -8.21 -3.25 5.67
CA GLY A 298 -8.54 -2.72 7.00
C GLY A 298 -8.93 -1.23 7.03
N GLU A 299 -9.02 -0.56 5.87
CA GLU A 299 -9.54 0.81 5.75
C GLU A 299 -10.97 0.92 6.29
N PHE A 300 -11.81 -0.08 6.03
CA PHE A 300 -13.14 -0.16 6.62
C PHE A 300 -13.10 -0.53 8.11
N LEU A 301 -12.09 -1.28 8.58
CA LEU A 301 -12.01 -1.76 9.95
C LEU A 301 -11.54 -0.66 10.92
N ILE A 302 -10.58 0.17 10.53
CA ILE A 302 -9.97 1.20 11.38
C ILE A 302 -11.04 2.12 12.03
N PRO A 303 -11.97 2.75 11.29
CA PRO A 303 -13.00 3.59 11.91
C PRO A 303 -13.90 2.81 12.87
N HIS A 304 -14.19 1.54 12.60
CA HIS A 304 -14.99 0.70 13.48
C HIS A 304 -14.25 0.34 14.77
N LEU A 305 -12.93 0.15 14.72
CA LEU A 305 -12.11 -0.08 15.91
C LEU A 305 -12.06 1.16 16.82
N VAL A 306 -11.97 2.35 16.22
CA VAL A 306 -11.90 3.61 16.99
C VAL A 306 -13.26 4.03 17.53
N ALA A 307 -14.35 3.78 16.79
CA ALA A 307 -15.69 4.20 17.19
C ALA A 307 -16.37 3.27 18.20
N ARG A 308 -15.86 2.04 18.39
CA ARG A 308 -16.42 1.06 19.33
C ARG A 308 -15.48 0.91 20.52
N ASP A 309 -16.02 1.04 21.73
CA ASP A 309 -15.31 0.70 22.97
C ASP A 309 -15.14 -0.82 23.09
N LEU A 310 -14.22 -1.38 22.28
CA LEU A 310 -13.98 -2.81 22.21
C LEU A 310 -13.13 -3.27 23.40
N PRO A 311 -13.43 -4.44 24.00
CA PRO A 311 -12.58 -5.01 25.05
C PRO A 311 -11.15 -5.22 24.58
N LEU A 312 -10.18 -5.08 25.52
CA LEU A 312 -8.76 -5.30 25.25
C LEU A 312 -8.49 -6.67 24.61
N ALA A 313 -9.22 -7.71 25.00
CA ALA A 313 -9.11 -9.05 24.41
C ALA A 313 -9.46 -9.07 22.91
N THR A 314 -10.47 -8.31 22.50
CA THR A 314 -10.87 -8.19 21.08
C THR A 314 -9.81 -7.44 20.29
N LEU A 315 -9.28 -6.34 20.84
CA LEU A 315 -8.19 -5.59 20.19
C LEU A 315 -6.92 -6.45 20.02
N ALA A 316 -6.57 -7.22 21.04
CA ALA A 316 -5.44 -8.17 20.99
C ALA A 316 -5.67 -9.27 19.94
N LEU A 317 -6.88 -9.82 19.86
CA LEU A 317 -7.25 -10.82 18.85
C LEU A 317 -7.16 -10.23 17.43
N VAL A 318 -7.72 -9.03 17.20
CA VAL A 318 -7.62 -8.34 15.91
C VAL A 318 -6.16 -8.09 15.57
N ALA A 319 -5.35 -7.55 16.48
CA ALA A 319 -3.93 -7.33 16.25
C ALA A 319 -3.19 -8.61 15.84
N LEU A 320 -3.44 -9.72 16.55
CA LEU A 320 -2.84 -11.02 16.24
C LEU A 320 -3.26 -11.53 14.85
N LEU A 321 -4.56 -11.47 14.53
CA LEU A 321 -5.09 -11.93 13.25
C LEU A 321 -4.56 -11.09 12.09
N ARG A 322 -4.48 -9.77 12.25
CA ARG A 322 -3.96 -8.85 11.23
C ARG A 322 -2.47 -9.04 11.01
N PHE A 323 -1.71 -9.25 12.09
CA PHE A 323 -0.29 -9.59 12.03
C PHE A 323 -0.09 -10.90 11.27
N ALA A 324 -0.70 -12.00 11.74
CA ALA A 324 -0.57 -13.32 11.11
C ALA A 324 -1.06 -13.30 9.66
N GLY A 325 -2.21 -12.66 9.41
CA GLY A 325 -2.78 -12.47 8.09
C GLY A 325 -1.83 -11.80 7.11
N THR A 326 -1.10 -10.77 7.57
CA THR A 326 -0.10 -10.08 6.74
C THR A 326 1.11 -10.98 6.46
N MET A 327 1.59 -11.72 7.47
CA MET A 327 2.72 -12.64 7.33
C MET A 327 2.45 -13.77 6.34
N VAL A 328 1.21 -14.26 6.22
CA VAL A 328 0.85 -15.29 5.24
C VAL A 328 0.46 -14.71 3.89
N SER A 329 -0.13 -13.50 3.85
CA SER A 329 -0.64 -12.88 2.63
C SER A 329 0.46 -12.28 1.76
N TYR A 330 1.41 -11.57 2.36
CA TYR A 330 2.43 -10.87 1.60
C TYR A 330 3.36 -11.79 0.80
N PRO A 331 3.81 -12.95 1.35
CA PRO A 331 4.67 -13.88 0.61
C PRO A 331 4.02 -14.61 -0.57
N VAL A 332 2.70 -14.50 -0.76
CA VAL A 332 2.00 -15.16 -1.88
C VAL A 332 2.55 -14.71 -3.25
N GLY A 333 3.14 -13.51 -3.33
CA GLY A 333 3.77 -13.02 -4.56
C GLY A 333 2.78 -12.45 -5.59
N VAL A 334 1.62 -11.99 -5.12
CA VAL A 334 0.63 -11.23 -5.90
C VAL A 334 0.78 -9.72 -5.63
N PRO A 335 0.19 -8.83 -6.45
CA PRO A 335 0.23 -7.40 -6.18
C PRO A 335 -0.53 -7.04 -4.90
N GLY A 336 0.12 -6.30 -4.00
CA GLY A 336 -0.47 -5.86 -2.74
C GLY A 336 0.56 -5.14 -1.86
N GLY A 337 0.13 -4.08 -1.18
CA GLY A 337 0.95 -3.32 -0.24
C GLY A 337 0.86 -3.86 1.20
N ILE A 338 1.86 -3.55 2.02
CA ILE A 338 1.83 -3.84 3.48
C ILE A 338 1.31 -2.66 4.31
N PHE A 339 1.19 -1.47 3.71
CA PHE A 339 0.93 -0.23 4.43
C PHE A 339 -0.43 -0.22 5.15
N SER A 340 -1.54 -0.48 4.45
CA SER A 340 -2.89 -0.49 5.08
C SER A 340 -3.04 -1.54 6.20
N PRO A 341 -2.56 -2.79 6.04
CA PRO A 341 -2.54 -3.75 7.14
C PRO A 341 -1.74 -3.27 8.37
N MET A 342 -0.60 -2.61 8.17
CA MET A 342 0.18 -2.03 9.26
C MET A 342 -0.56 -0.90 9.97
N LEU A 343 -1.30 -0.04 9.25
CA LEU A 343 -2.15 0.98 9.88
C LEU A 343 -3.21 0.35 10.77
N THR A 344 -3.85 -0.71 10.30
CA THR A 344 -4.87 -1.43 11.08
C THR A 344 -4.29 -2.07 12.35
N LEU A 345 -3.12 -2.71 12.20
CA LEU A 345 -2.38 -3.30 13.32
C LEU A 345 -1.99 -2.22 14.34
N ALA A 346 -1.46 -1.08 13.87
CA ALA A 346 -1.07 0.04 14.71
C ALA A 346 -2.28 0.66 15.43
N THR A 347 -3.44 0.77 14.77
CA THR A 347 -4.68 1.22 15.42
C THR A 347 -5.09 0.27 16.55
N ALA A 348 -5.12 -1.04 16.32
CA ALA A 348 -5.52 -2.01 17.34
C ALA A 348 -4.55 -2.02 18.55
N VAL A 349 -3.23 -2.00 18.28
CA VAL A 349 -2.20 -1.94 19.32
C VAL A 349 -2.26 -0.61 20.08
N GLY A 350 -2.42 0.51 19.36
CA GLY A 350 -2.51 1.84 19.95
C GLY A 350 -3.72 2.00 20.87
N LEU A 351 -4.90 1.52 20.44
CA LEU A 351 -6.09 1.49 21.29
C LEU A 351 -5.88 0.61 22.53
N GLY A 352 -5.28 -0.57 22.37
CA GLY A 352 -5.01 -1.47 23.50
C GLY A 352 -4.04 -0.86 24.53
N ILE A 353 -2.98 -0.20 24.06
CA ILE A 353 -2.05 0.52 24.94
C ILE A 353 -2.77 1.69 25.62
N GLY A 354 -3.59 2.46 24.90
CA GLY A 354 -4.38 3.54 25.47
C GLY A 354 -5.28 3.07 26.62
N MET A 355 -5.99 1.95 26.44
CA MET A 355 -6.81 1.35 27.50
C MET A 355 -6.00 0.94 28.73
N LEU A 356 -4.84 0.29 28.52
CA LEU A 356 -3.95 -0.10 29.64
C LEU A 356 -3.43 1.12 30.40
N MET A 357 -3.14 2.20 29.69
CA MET A 357 -2.70 3.46 30.29
C MET A 357 -3.80 4.13 31.11
N GLU A 358 -5.03 4.16 30.59
CA GLU A 358 -6.19 4.67 31.32
C GLU A 358 -6.41 3.87 32.61
N MET A 359 -6.35 2.54 32.53
CA MET A 359 -6.43 1.67 33.72
C MET A 359 -5.33 1.97 34.74
N ALA A 360 -4.09 2.18 34.29
CA ALA A 360 -2.96 2.50 35.15
C ALA A 360 -3.10 3.87 35.82
N LEU A 361 -3.59 4.87 35.09
CA LEU A 361 -3.84 6.23 35.60
C LEU A 361 -4.98 6.25 36.63
N MET A 362 -6.08 5.52 36.37
CA MET A 362 -7.18 5.38 37.33
C MET A 362 -6.73 4.63 38.60
N ALA A 363 -5.91 3.59 38.47
CA ALA A 363 -5.36 2.86 39.62
C ALA A 363 -4.37 3.70 40.45
N GLY A 364 -3.67 4.64 39.82
CA GLY A 364 -2.71 5.54 40.46
C GLY A 364 -3.32 6.76 41.16
N GLY A 365 -4.65 6.91 41.17
CA GLY A 365 -5.34 8.03 41.84
C GLY A 365 -5.30 9.37 41.10
N ALA A 366 -4.90 9.40 39.83
CA ALA A 366 -4.79 10.62 39.03
C ALA A 366 -6.14 11.09 38.43
N ALA A 367 -7.26 10.80 39.10
CA ALA A 367 -8.60 11.17 38.64
C ALA A 367 -8.98 12.64 38.93
N ASP A 368 -8.11 13.41 39.60
CA ASP A 368 -8.44 14.75 40.09
C ASP A 368 -7.54 15.87 39.54
N VAL A 369 -7.06 15.71 38.30
CA VAL A 369 -6.34 16.79 37.59
C VAL A 369 -7.02 17.09 36.26
N GLY A 370 -8.01 17.98 36.31
CA GLY A 370 -8.38 18.84 35.18
C GLY A 370 -9.64 18.41 34.42
N LYS A 371 -10.80 18.86 34.92
CA LYS A 371 -11.87 19.34 34.04
C LYS A 371 -11.42 20.56 33.24
#